data_AF-A0AAU6SGE5-F1
#
_entry.id   AF-A0AAU6SGE5-F1
#
_cell.length_a   1.000
_cell.length_b   1.000
_cell.length_c   1.000
_cell.angle_alpha   90.00
_cell.angle_beta   90.00
_cell.angle_gamma   90.00
#
_symmetry.space_group_name_H-M   'P 1'
#
loop_
_entity.id
_entity.type
_entity.pdbx_description
1 polymer ?
#
loop_
_entity_poly.entity_id
_entity_poly.type
_entity_poly.pdbx_seq_one_letter_code
_entity_poly.pdbx_strand_id
1 'polypeptide(L)'
;MRRMSVGVVFATIIFGALLLGGVIMFLVVRPTGAASFGWFAYQPLAGATFFPGSLVVLTPLMAAATVVGIVGLVGLGAIAGYVLGRRHRAAL
;
A
#
# COMPACT_ATOMS: atom_id res chain seq x y z
N MET A 1 -12.52 28.22 -3.50
CA MET A 1 -12.28 26.91 -2.85
C MET A 1 -13.59 26.13 -2.81
N ARG A 2 -13.76 25.09 -3.64
CA ARG A 2 -15.01 24.28 -3.66
C ARG A 2 -15.07 23.49 -2.36
N ARG A 3 -16.05 23.77 -1.47
CA ARG A 3 -16.20 23.03 -0.20
C ARG A 3 -16.34 21.54 -0.51
N MET A 4 -15.38 20.74 -0.05
CA MET A 4 -15.50 19.28 -0.09
C MET A 4 -16.61 18.87 0.88
N SER A 5 -17.41 17.87 0.52
CA SER A 5 -18.42 17.37 1.46
C SER A 5 -17.72 16.80 2.68
N VAL A 6 -18.30 17.05 3.85
CA VAL A 6 -17.78 16.57 5.14
C VAL A 6 -17.50 15.06 5.10
N GLY A 7 -18.37 14.28 4.46
CA GLY A 7 -18.18 12.83 4.28
C GLY A 7 -16.91 12.46 3.49
N VAL A 8 -16.53 13.22 2.45
CA VAL A 8 -15.29 12.96 1.70
C VAL A 8 -14.07 13.25 2.58
N VAL A 9 -14.12 14.29 3.42
CA VAL A 9 -13.04 14.61 4.35
C VAL A 9 -12.85 13.49 5.36
N PHE A 10 -13.93 13.04 6.00
CA PHE A 10 -13.88 11.91 6.95
C PHE A 10 -13.35 10.63 6.29
N ALA A 11 -13.86 10.28 5.11
CA ALA A 11 -13.40 9.10 4.38
C ALA A 11 -11.90 9.20 4.06
N THR A 12 -11.42 10.37 3.61
CA THR A 12 -10.00 10.60 3.33
C THR A 12 -9.14 10.40 4.57
N ILE A 13 -9.57 10.92 5.73
CA ILE A 13 -8.86 10.75 7.00
C ILE A 13 -8.81 9.27 7.41
N ILE A 14 -9.94 8.56 7.32
CA ILE A 14 -10.02 7.14 7.71
C ILE A 14 -9.11 6.29 6.83
N PHE A 15 -9.22 6.38 5.51
CA PHE A 15 -8.39 5.60 4.59
C PHE A 15 -6.92 6.03 4.63
N GLY A 16 -6.64 7.31 4.87
CA GLY A 16 -5.29 7.80 5.14
C GLY A 16 -4.68 7.19 6.40
N ALA A 17 -5.44 7.12 7.50
CA ALA A 17 -5.00 6.48 8.74
C ALA A 17 -4.78 4.98 8.56
N LEU A 18 -5.64 4.28 7.81
CA LEU A 18 -5.45 2.86 7.49
C LEU A 18 -4.17 2.64 6.68
N LEU A 19 -3.93 3.46 5.65
CA LEU A 19 -2.72 3.35 4.84
C LEU A 19 -1.47 3.57 5.69
N LEU A 20 -1.41 4.69 6.42
CA LEU A 20 -0.26 5.04 7.24
C LEU A 20 -0.06 4.01 8.36
N GLY A 21 -1.12 3.60 9.03
CA GLY A 21 -1.08 2.58 10.09
C GLY A 21 -0.55 1.24 9.57
N GLY A 22 -1.08 0.75 8.44
CA GLY A 22 -0.62 -0.49 7.80
C GLY A 22 0.85 -0.44 7.39
N VAL A 23 1.28 0.68 6.78
CA VAL A 23 2.68 0.87 6.37
C VAL A 23 3.61 0.94 7.58
N ILE A 24 3.30 1.75 8.59
CA ILE A 24 4.12 1.88 9.80
C ILE A 24 4.22 0.53 10.51
N MET A 25 3.10 -0.16 10.68
CA MET A 25 3.06 -1.47 11.33
C MET A 25 3.90 -2.51 10.58
N PHE A 26 3.80 -2.54 9.24
CA PHE A 26 4.62 -3.43 8.42
C PHE A 26 6.12 -3.13 8.59
N LEU A 27 6.50 -1.85 8.61
CA LEU A 27 7.89 -1.41 8.76
C LEU A 27 8.47 -1.71 10.15
N VAL A 28 7.64 -1.72 11.20
CA VAL A 28 8.05 -2.05 12.56
C VAL A 28 8.24 -3.55 12.75
N VAL A 29 7.39 -4.37 12.13
CA VAL A 29 7.39 -5.84 12.32
C VAL A 29 8.31 -6.57 11.34
N ARG A 30 8.79 -5.91 10.28
CA ARG A 30 9.65 -6.56 9.28
C ARG A 30 10.99 -7.02 9.88
N PRO A 31 11.45 -8.25 9.58
CA PRO A 31 12.79 -8.69 9.96
C PRO A 31 13.88 -7.80 9.34
N THR A 32 14.94 -7.52 10.10
CA THR A 32 16.08 -6.69 9.66
C THR A 32 16.98 -7.38 8.62
N GLY A 33 16.78 -8.68 8.36
CA GLY A 33 17.54 -9.49 7.41
C GLY A 33 16.81 -9.78 6.09
N ALA A 34 16.04 -8.84 5.56
CA ALA A 34 15.34 -9.04 4.29
C ALA A 34 16.33 -9.16 3.12
N ALA A 35 16.22 -10.24 2.34
CA ALA A 35 16.97 -10.39 1.10
C ALA A 35 16.58 -9.25 0.13
N SER A 36 17.59 -8.52 -0.37
CA SER A 36 17.41 -7.43 -1.33
C SER A 36 17.63 -7.98 -2.74
N PHE A 37 16.56 -8.06 -3.50
CA PHE A 37 16.61 -8.20 -4.96
C PHE A 37 16.27 -6.83 -5.52
N GLY A 38 17.15 -6.25 -6.33
CA GLY A 38 16.90 -4.93 -6.92
C GLY A 38 15.56 -4.87 -7.67
N TRP A 39 15.12 -3.67 -8.03
CA TRP A 39 13.79 -3.46 -8.64
C TRP A 39 13.59 -4.21 -9.97
N PHE A 40 14.67 -4.58 -10.65
CA PHE A 40 14.70 -5.59 -11.70
C PHE A 40 15.24 -6.91 -11.14
N ALA A 41 14.36 -7.88 -10.89
CA ALA A 41 14.75 -9.24 -10.56
C ALA A 41 15.17 -10.00 -11.84
N TYR A 42 16.38 -9.76 -12.34
CA TYR A 42 17.01 -10.66 -13.31
C TYR A 42 17.64 -11.84 -12.56
N GLN A 43 17.04 -13.03 -12.59
CA GLN A 43 17.74 -14.31 -12.41
C GLN A 43 16.83 -15.44 -12.92
N PRO A 44 17.29 -16.45 -13.71
CA PRO A 44 18.67 -16.93 -13.86
C PRO A 44 19.16 -17.08 -15.32
N LEU A 45 20.22 -16.37 -15.73
CA LEU A 45 21.09 -16.79 -16.85
C LEU A 45 22.42 -17.42 -16.38
N ALA A 46 22.65 -17.57 -15.07
CA ALA A 46 23.94 -17.98 -14.50
C ALA A 46 23.92 -19.35 -13.78
N GLY A 47 22.85 -20.15 -13.88
CA GLY A 47 22.79 -21.51 -13.32
C GLY A 47 22.84 -21.64 -11.79
N ALA A 48 22.91 -20.53 -11.04
CA ALA A 48 22.88 -20.53 -9.58
C ALA A 48 21.44 -20.43 -9.07
N THR A 49 20.99 -21.47 -8.36
CA THR A 49 19.72 -21.45 -7.62
C THR A 49 19.89 -20.57 -6.38
N PHE A 50 19.11 -19.49 -6.31
CA PHE A 50 19.03 -18.70 -5.08
C PHE A 50 18.27 -19.50 -4.02
N PHE A 51 18.98 -20.03 -3.03
CA PHE A 51 18.40 -20.59 -1.81
C PHE A 51 18.53 -19.54 -0.71
N PRO A 52 17.44 -18.83 -0.34
CA PRO A 52 17.51 -17.90 0.78
C PRO A 52 17.85 -18.68 2.05
N GLY A 53 18.89 -18.26 2.78
CA GLY A 53 19.29 -18.87 4.05
C GLY A 53 18.21 -18.80 5.14
N SER A 54 17.15 -18.01 4.91
CA SER A 54 15.91 -18.02 5.67
C SER A 54 14.72 -17.79 4.73
N LEU A 55 13.71 -18.66 4.81
CA LEU A 55 12.43 -18.41 4.13
C LEU A 55 11.82 -17.15 4.78
N VAL A 56 11.75 -16.03 4.06
CA VAL A 56 11.02 -14.84 4.53
C VAL A 56 9.53 -15.14 4.38
N VAL A 57 8.98 -15.86 5.36
CA VAL A 57 7.53 -16.08 5.48
C VAL A 57 6.94 -14.78 6.01
N LEU A 58 5.99 -14.19 5.27
CA LEU A 58 5.15 -13.15 5.83
C LEU A 58 4.51 -13.70 7.10
N THR A 59 4.86 -13.13 8.25
CA THR A 59 4.16 -13.49 9.49
C THR A 59 2.69 -13.09 9.35
N PRO A 60 1.75 -13.76 10.04
CA PRO A 60 0.34 -13.38 10.01
C PRO A 60 0.12 -11.89 10.33
N LEU A 61 0.98 -11.32 11.19
CA LEU A 61 0.97 -9.90 11.54
C LEU A 61 1.39 -9.00 10.38
N MET A 62 2.43 -9.38 9.62
CA MET A 62 2.84 -8.65 8.41
C MET A 62 1.77 -8.74 7.32
N ALA A 63 1.11 -9.89 7.18
CA ALA A 63 0.00 -10.06 6.26
C ALA A 63 -1.17 -9.13 6.62
N ALA A 64 -1.56 -9.08 7.90
CA ALA A 64 -2.60 -8.17 8.37
C ALA A 64 -2.23 -6.70 8.14
N ALA A 65 -1.00 -6.28 8.47
CA ALA A 65 -0.52 -4.92 8.23
C ALA A 65 -0.56 -4.55 6.72
N THR A 66 -0.19 -5.49 5.86
CA THR A 66 -0.24 -5.33 4.40
C THR A 66 -1.69 -5.14 3.91
N VAL A 67 -2.62 -6.00 4.37
CA VAL A 67 -4.05 -5.89 4.00
C VAL A 67 -4.63 -4.54 4.43
N VAL A 68 -4.34 -4.10 5.66
CA VAL A 68 -4.78 -2.80 6.16
C VAL A 68 -4.25 -1.65 5.29
N GLY A 69 -2.98 -1.71 4.90
CA GLY A 69 -2.36 -0.76 3.99
C GLY A 69 -3.04 -0.73 2.61
N ILE A 70 -3.32 -1.90 2.03
CA ILE A 70 -4.01 -2.04 0.73
C ILE A 70 -5.42 -1.43 0.80
N VAL A 71 -6.18 -1.70 1.85
CA VAL A 71 -7.53 -1.13 2.03
C VAL A 71 -7.47 0.39 2.08
N GLY A 72 -6.51 0.96 2.83
CA GLY A 72 -6.27 2.40 2.85
C GLY A 72 -5.96 2.97 1.46
N LEU A 73 -5.05 2.32 0.72
CA LEU A 73 -4.65 2.75 -0.61
C LEU A 73 -5.81 2.72 -1.61
N VAL A 74 -6.55 1.62 -1.66
CA VAL A 74 -7.70 1.45 -2.57
C VAL A 74 -8.79 2.46 -2.24
N GLY A 75 -9.08 2.69 -0.96
CA GLY A 75 -10.04 3.70 -0.53
C GLY A 75 -9.65 5.11 -0.96
N LEU A 76 -8.38 5.49 -0.79
CA LEU A 76 -7.86 6.77 -1.27
C LEU A 76 -7.93 6.89 -2.80
N GLY A 77 -7.59 5.83 -3.54
CA GLY A 77 -7.71 5.79 -4.99
C GLY A 77 -9.15 5.99 -5.47
N ALA A 78 -10.11 5.33 -4.81
CA ALA A 78 -11.54 5.49 -5.09
C ALA A 78 -12.02 6.92 -4.82
N ILE A 79 -11.60 7.54 -3.70
CA ILE A 79 -11.93 8.94 -3.39
C ILE A 79 -11.33 9.88 -4.43
N ALA A 80 -10.06 9.69 -4.81
CA ALA A 80 -9.42 10.50 -5.84
C ALA A 80 -10.17 10.40 -7.17
N GLY A 81 -10.51 9.18 -7.61
CA GLY A 81 -11.30 8.94 -8.81
C GLY A 81 -12.68 9.61 -8.75
N TYR A 82 -13.39 9.48 -7.63
CA TYR A 82 -14.69 10.13 -7.42
C TYR A 82 -14.60 11.66 -7.49
N VAL A 83 -13.64 12.27 -6.79
CA VAL A 83 -13.47 13.72 -6.74
C VAL A 83 -13.08 14.27 -8.12
N LEU A 84 -12.18 13.59 -8.83
CA LEU A 84 -11.78 13.98 -10.20
C LEU A 84 -12.95 13.85 -11.18
N GLY A 85 -13.65 12.71 -11.18
CA GLY A 85 -14.80 12.49 -12.06
C GLY A 85 -15.93 13.50 -11.85
N ARG A 86 -16.18 13.89 -10.60
CA ARG A 86 -17.20 14.90 -10.26
C ARG A 86 -16.80 16.32 -10.66
N ARG A 87 -15.50 16.61 -10.83
CA ARG A 87 -15.03 17.89 -11.39
C ARG A 87 -15.28 17.94 -12.90
N HIS A 88 -14.99 16.85 -13.61
CA HIS A 88 -15.15 16.78 -15.08
C HIS A 88 -16.63 16.85 -15.51
N ARG A 89 -17.54 16.17 -14.80
CA ARG A 89 -18.99 16.27 -15.08
C ARG A 89 -19.60 17.65 -14.81
N ALA A 90 -18.94 18.50 -14.02
CA ALA A 90 -19.42 19.85 -13.75
C ALA A 90 -18.88 20.90 -14.75
N ALA A 91 -18.01 20.49 -15.67
CA ALA A 91 -17.41 21.33 -16.71
C ALA A 91 -17.98 21.05 -18.11
N LEU A 92 -18.83 20.01 -18.25
CA LEU A 92 -19.68 19.73 -19.40
C LEU A 92 -21.08 20.29 -19.12
#